data_AF-A0A645DGM2-F1
#
_entry.id   AF-A0A645DGM2-F1
#
_cell.length_a   1.000
_cell.length_b   1.000
_cell.length_c   1.000
_cell.angle_alpha   90.00
_cell.angle_beta   90.00
_cell.angle_gamma   90.00
#
_symmetry.space_group_name_H-M   'P 1'
#
loop_
_entity.id
_entity.type
_entity.pdbx_description
1 polymer ?
#
loop_
_entity_poly.entity_id
_entity_poly.type
_entity_poly.pdbx_seq_one_letter_code
_entity_poly.pdbx_strand_id
1 'polypeptide(L)'
;MGPESAEYHTESWDRAEKAVEVCPAFGAVLIGEKTGNFDAKRAEINALTDAVSHARTINDEPEKGGWYSYEGIQALKKWHEAYSNSGKDRDLADAYCFDIYSSVHSAAPGFLREISCHFPESAKQLLNKAAEYMEEEAKVFKSCAPYLGWNSPWGVNEERSKSVAPLLEKVAMLYEKAIECIEQSLNLLNIT
;
A
#
# COMPACT_ATOMS: atom_id res chain seq x y z
N MET A 1 13.37 15.90 -41.56
CA MET A 1 13.10 14.80 -40.61
C MET A 1 14.23 14.82 -39.61
N GLY A 2 13.99 15.37 -38.41
CA GLY A 2 14.98 15.36 -37.33
C GLY A 2 15.02 13.97 -36.68
N PRO A 3 16.17 13.56 -36.11
CA PRO A 3 16.27 12.28 -35.42
C PRO A 3 15.32 12.29 -34.22
N GLU A 4 14.48 11.26 -34.13
CA GLU A 4 13.69 10.96 -32.94
C GLU A 4 14.66 10.85 -31.74
N SER A 5 14.50 11.71 -30.76
CA SER A 5 15.21 11.58 -29.49
C SER A 5 14.74 10.29 -28.82
N ALA A 6 15.60 9.28 -28.78
CA ALA A 6 15.34 8.08 -28.01
C ALA A 6 15.04 8.46 -26.55
N GLU A 7 13.87 8.05 -26.07
CA GLU A 7 13.31 8.42 -24.77
C GLU A 7 14.14 7.91 -23.57
N TYR A 8 15.05 6.95 -23.80
CA TYR A 8 15.87 6.32 -22.78
C TYR A 8 17.33 6.18 -23.23
N HIS A 9 18.25 6.36 -22.28
CA HIS A 9 19.67 6.02 -22.43
C HIS A 9 19.82 4.50 -22.47
N THR A 10 20.45 3.96 -23.52
CA THR A 10 20.66 2.52 -23.70
C THR A 10 22.09 2.14 -23.33
N GLU A 11 22.22 1.04 -22.59
CA GLU A 11 23.50 0.50 -22.12
C GLU A 11 23.55 -1.00 -22.39
N SER A 12 24.76 -1.55 -22.46
CA SER A 12 24.93 -3.00 -22.65
C SER A 12 24.32 -3.78 -21.48
N TRP A 13 23.63 -4.87 -21.80
CA TRP A 13 22.99 -5.75 -20.80
C TRP A 13 24.01 -6.37 -19.82
N ASP A 14 25.26 -6.52 -20.25
CA ASP A 14 26.39 -7.04 -19.47
C ASP A 14 27.03 -5.98 -18.53
N ARG A 15 26.51 -4.76 -18.49
CA ARG A 15 27.11 -3.66 -17.71
C ARG A 15 27.20 -3.98 -16.21
N ALA A 16 26.21 -4.68 -15.67
CA ALA A 16 26.23 -5.11 -14.27
C ALA A 16 27.32 -6.17 -13.99
N GLU A 17 27.64 -7.01 -14.98
CA GLU A 17 28.75 -7.96 -14.93
C GLU A 17 30.12 -7.25 -14.91
N LYS A 18 30.20 -6.02 -15.42
CA LYS A 18 31.42 -5.19 -15.34
C LYS A 18 31.47 -4.35 -14.06
N ALA A 19 30.33 -4.13 -13.41
CA ALA A 19 30.24 -3.33 -12.19
C ALA A 19 30.79 -4.05 -10.94
N VAL A 20 30.89 -5.39 -10.97
CA VAL A 20 31.48 -6.21 -9.88
C VAL A 20 32.95 -5.90 -9.60
N GLU A 21 33.68 -5.30 -10.55
CA GLU A 21 35.06 -4.87 -10.33
C GLU A 21 35.16 -3.65 -9.39
N VAL A 22 34.05 -2.94 -9.15
CA VAL A 22 33.99 -1.71 -8.35
C VAL A 22 33.17 -1.88 -7.07
N CYS A 23 32.11 -2.70 -7.09
CA CYS A 23 31.23 -2.95 -5.94
C CYS A 23 30.59 -4.34 -6.08
N PRO A 24 30.47 -5.17 -5.02
CA PRO A 24 29.83 -6.48 -5.13
C PRO A 24 28.42 -6.32 -5.72
N ALA A 25 28.12 -7.06 -6.81
CA ALA A 25 26.86 -6.93 -7.52
C ALA A 25 25.69 -7.20 -6.58
N PHE A 26 24.92 -6.15 -6.29
CA PHE A 26 23.61 -6.26 -5.65
C PHE A 26 22.53 -6.84 -6.60
N GLY A 27 22.94 -7.65 -7.59
CA GLY A 27 22.11 -8.14 -8.67
C GLY A 27 21.78 -7.08 -9.72
N ALA A 28 21.35 -7.52 -10.89
CA ALA A 28 20.76 -6.68 -11.92
C ALA A 28 19.29 -7.06 -12.08
N VAL A 29 18.39 -6.08 -12.04
CA VAL A 29 17.01 -6.30 -12.51
C VAL A 29 17.05 -6.23 -14.02
N LEU A 30 16.96 -7.39 -14.67
CA LEU A 30 16.86 -7.48 -16.12
C LEU A 30 15.40 -7.32 -16.50
N ILE A 31 15.06 -6.17 -17.10
CA ILE A 31 13.77 -5.99 -17.77
C ILE A 31 13.86 -6.76 -19.09
N GLY A 32 12.99 -7.75 -19.27
CA GLY A 32 12.94 -8.55 -20.50
C GLY A 32 12.57 -7.72 -21.73
N GLU A 33 12.58 -8.37 -22.89
CA GLU A 33 12.13 -7.74 -24.14
C GLU A 33 10.68 -7.25 -24.02
N LYS A 34 10.40 -6.06 -24.57
CA LYS A 34 9.04 -5.52 -24.65
C LYS A 34 8.20 -6.35 -25.62
N THR A 35 7.40 -7.26 -25.11
CA THR A 35 6.59 -8.20 -25.91
C THR A 35 5.26 -7.61 -26.43
N GLY A 36 4.91 -6.38 -26.06
CA GLY A 36 3.66 -5.75 -26.48
C GLY A 36 3.53 -4.27 -26.09
N ASN A 37 2.41 -3.66 -26.50
CA ASN A 37 2.05 -2.31 -26.09
C ASN A 37 1.43 -2.34 -24.69
N PHE A 38 1.80 -1.36 -23.87
CA PHE A 38 1.23 -1.21 -22.54
C PHE A 38 -0.22 -0.72 -22.64
N ASP A 39 -1.15 -1.50 -22.11
CA ASP A 39 -2.55 -1.12 -21.96
C ASP A 39 -2.76 -0.46 -20.60
N ALA A 40 -2.59 0.86 -20.56
CA ALA A 40 -2.67 1.64 -19.33
C ALA A 40 -4.03 1.49 -18.65
N LYS A 41 -5.14 1.53 -19.41
CA LYS A 41 -6.48 1.44 -18.86
C LYS A 41 -6.73 0.07 -18.21
N ARG A 42 -6.29 -1.01 -18.85
CA ARG A 42 -6.37 -2.35 -18.25
C ARG A 42 -5.50 -2.46 -17.00
N ALA A 43 -4.29 -1.90 -17.03
CA ALA A 43 -3.40 -1.91 -15.86
C ALA A 43 -4.01 -1.16 -14.66
N GLU A 44 -4.66 -0.01 -14.90
CA GLU A 44 -5.36 0.76 -13.87
C GLU A 44 -6.55 -0.01 -13.28
N ILE A 45 -7.37 -0.64 -14.11
CA ILE A 45 -8.50 -1.47 -13.65
C ILE A 45 -8.00 -2.67 -12.83
N ASN A 46 -6.92 -3.32 -13.28
CA ASN A 46 -6.30 -4.41 -12.55
C ASN A 46 -5.78 -3.93 -11.19
N ALA A 47 -5.08 -2.78 -11.14
CA ALA A 47 -4.57 -2.23 -9.90
C ALA A 47 -5.69 -1.93 -8.88
N LEU A 48 -6.82 -1.37 -9.34
CA LEU A 48 -7.99 -1.15 -8.49
C LEU A 48 -8.62 -2.48 -8.03
N THR A 49 -8.70 -3.47 -8.93
CA THR A 49 -9.25 -4.80 -8.62
C THR A 49 -8.39 -5.54 -7.60
N ASP A 50 -7.07 -5.53 -7.78
CA ASP A 50 -6.11 -6.15 -6.88
C ASP A 50 -6.12 -5.47 -5.51
N ALA A 51 -6.24 -4.14 -5.47
CA ALA A 51 -6.36 -3.38 -4.22
C ALA A 51 -7.61 -3.80 -3.42
N VAL A 52 -8.76 -3.95 -4.10
CA VAL A 52 -9.99 -4.47 -3.49
C VAL A 52 -9.78 -5.91 -3.02
N SER A 53 -9.28 -6.78 -3.89
CA SER A 53 -9.06 -8.19 -3.55
C SER A 53 -8.19 -8.35 -2.31
N HIS A 54 -7.05 -7.64 -2.25
CA HIS A 54 -6.17 -7.65 -1.09
C HIS A 54 -6.84 -7.08 0.16
N ALA A 55 -7.55 -5.95 0.04
CA ALA A 55 -8.24 -5.36 1.19
C ALA A 55 -9.32 -6.28 1.79
N ARG A 56 -9.94 -7.11 0.94
CA ARG A 56 -10.99 -8.07 1.28
C ARG A 56 -10.47 -9.47 1.62
N THR A 57 -9.15 -9.71 1.62
CA THR A 57 -8.61 -10.99 2.08
C THR A 57 -9.08 -11.26 3.52
N ILE A 58 -9.74 -12.40 3.71
CA ILE A 58 -10.10 -12.94 5.02
C ILE A 58 -9.39 -14.26 5.17
N ASN A 59 -8.56 -14.37 6.21
CA ASN A 59 -7.95 -15.62 6.63
C ASN A 59 -8.43 -15.96 8.04
N ASP A 60 -9.10 -17.10 8.21
CA ASP A 60 -9.55 -17.58 9.51
C ASP A 60 -8.47 -18.37 10.26
N GLU A 61 -7.50 -18.93 9.52
CA GLU A 61 -6.39 -19.73 10.03
C GLU A 61 -5.06 -19.11 9.58
N PRO A 62 -4.62 -18.00 10.19
CA PRO A 62 -3.33 -17.41 9.86
C PRO A 62 -2.19 -18.41 10.08
N GLU A 63 -1.11 -18.25 9.33
CA GLU A 63 0.15 -18.92 9.63
C GLU A 63 0.58 -18.66 11.09
N LYS A 64 1.51 -19.47 11.63
CA LYS A 64 2.08 -19.24 12.96
C LYS A 64 2.80 -17.88 13.01
N GLY A 65 2.05 -16.85 13.38
CA GLY A 65 2.44 -15.45 13.45
C GLY A 65 1.39 -14.68 14.23
N GLY A 66 1.74 -13.47 14.68
CA GLY A 66 0.81 -12.57 15.35
C GLY A 66 -0.17 -11.93 14.38
N TRP A 67 -0.70 -10.77 14.73
CA TRP A 67 -1.60 -9.99 13.85
C TRP A 67 -1.02 -9.68 12.45
N TYR A 68 0.29 -9.75 12.26
CA TYR A 68 1.00 -9.45 11.00
C TYR A 68 0.92 -10.56 9.94
N SER A 69 0.36 -11.73 10.27
CA SER A 69 0.11 -12.80 9.29
C SER A 69 -1.22 -12.63 8.54
N TYR A 70 -2.00 -11.61 8.90
CA TYR A 70 -3.22 -11.22 8.20
C TYR A 70 -2.91 -10.16 7.14
N GLU A 71 -3.84 -9.95 6.23
CA GLU A 71 -3.69 -9.01 5.11
C GLU A 71 -4.80 -7.95 5.09
N GLY A 72 -4.61 -6.91 4.27
CA GLY A 72 -5.63 -5.90 4.00
C GLY A 72 -6.23 -5.26 5.25
N ILE A 73 -7.56 -5.12 5.25
CA ILE A 73 -8.30 -4.51 6.36
C ILE A 73 -8.28 -5.42 7.59
N GLN A 74 -8.25 -6.74 7.40
CA GLN A 74 -8.21 -7.70 8.51
C GLN A 74 -6.95 -7.51 9.36
N ALA A 75 -5.79 -7.28 8.72
CA ALA A 75 -4.53 -6.99 9.41
C ALA A 75 -4.64 -5.81 10.36
N LEU A 76 -5.21 -4.69 9.90
CA LEU A 76 -5.37 -3.48 10.73
C LEU A 76 -6.34 -3.71 11.90
N LYS A 77 -7.44 -4.45 11.67
CA LYS A 77 -8.39 -4.82 12.72
C LYS A 77 -7.73 -5.73 13.78
N LYS A 78 -6.92 -6.69 13.34
CA LYS A 78 -6.17 -7.59 14.24
C LYS A 78 -5.04 -6.89 14.97
N TRP A 79 -4.41 -5.90 14.34
CA TRP A 79 -3.40 -5.06 14.97
C TRP A 79 -4.01 -4.19 16.06
N HIS A 80 -5.16 -3.56 15.77
CA HIS A 80 -5.97 -2.89 16.78
C HIS A 80 -6.32 -3.83 17.93
N GLU A 81 -6.88 -5.01 17.66
CA GLU A 81 -7.25 -6.01 18.67
C GLU A 81 -6.06 -6.37 19.57
N ALA A 82 -4.88 -6.57 18.98
CA ALA A 82 -3.66 -6.86 19.72
C ALA A 82 -3.31 -5.75 20.72
N TYR A 83 -3.35 -4.47 20.32
CA TYR A 83 -3.08 -3.34 21.21
C TYR A 83 -4.24 -2.97 22.16
N SER A 84 -5.46 -3.43 21.87
CA SER A 84 -6.59 -3.29 22.78
C SER A 84 -6.50 -4.26 23.98
N ASN A 85 -5.71 -5.32 23.85
CA ASN A 85 -5.46 -6.28 24.92
C ASN A 85 -4.27 -5.86 25.79
N SER A 86 -4.36 -6.14 27.10
CA SER A 86 -3.27 -5.89 28.05
C SER A 86 -2.06 -6.76 27.73
N GLY A 87 -0.85 -6.23 27.94
CA GLY A 87 0.38 -6.99 27.80
C GLY A 87 0.92 -7.08 26.37
N LYS A 88 0.35 -6.35 25.39
CA LYS A 88 0.94 -6.28 24.05
C LYS A 88 2.32 -5.64 24.14
N ASP A 89 3.32 -6.47 23.88
CA ASP A 89 4.69 -6.03 23.66
C ASP A 89 4.78 -5.31 22.32
N ARG A 90 5.54 -4.21 22.24
CA ARG A 90 5.86 -3.62 20.93
C ARG A 90 7.11 -4.29 20.40
N ASP A 91 7.00 -4.87 19.21
CA ASP A 91 8.03 -5.71 18.59
C ASP A 91 8.49 -5.19 17.21
N LEU A 92 9.38 -5.95 16.56
CA LEU A 92 9.94 -5.61 15.25
C LEU A 92 8.88 -5.58 14.14
N ALA A 93 7.86 -6.45 14.23
CA ALA A 93 6.80 -6.49 13.23
C ALA A 93 5.98 -5.21 13.28
N ASP A 94 5.71 -4.66 14.47
CA ASP A 94 5.02 -3.38 14.60
C ASP A 94 5.76 -2.24 13.89
N ALA A 95 7.08 -2.17 14.04
CA ALA A 95 7.92 -1.15 13.41
C ALA A 95 7.94 -1.27 11.88
N TYR A 96 8.17 -2.49 11.40
CA TYR A 96 8.28 -2.80 9.99
C TYR A 96 6.96 -2.56 9.26
N CYS A 97 5.87 -3.17 9.76
CA CYS A 97 4.56 -3.01 9.16
C CYS A 97 4.07 -1.55 9.21
N PHE A 98 4.41 -0.79 10.26
CA PHE A 98 4.08 0.63 10.32
C PHE A 98 4.74 1.39 9.18
N ASP A 99 6.05 1.22 8.98
CA ASP A 99 6.78 1.91 7.92
C ASP A 99 6.28 1.52 6.53
N ILE A 100 6.07 0.23 6.29
CA ILE A 100 5.59 -0.26 4.99
C ILE A 100 4.16 0.21 4.72
N TYR A 101 3.22 -0.05 5.62
CA TYR A 101 1.82 0.30 5.36
C TYR A 101 1.60 1.80 5.32
N SER A 102 2.20 2.57 6.23
CA SER A 102 2.02 4.03 6.23
C SER A 102 2.61 4.68 4.98
N SER A 103 3.76 4.21 4.48
CA SER A 103 4.37 4.75 3.25
C SER A 103 3.56 4.38 2.00
N VAL A 104 3.15 3.12 1.86
CA VAL A 104 2.36 2.65 0.71
C VAL A 104 0.99 3.34 0.69
N HIS A 105 0.28 3.40 1.81
CA HIS A 105 -1.02 4.03 1.88
C HIS A 105 -0.94 5.54 1.59
N SER A 106 0.16 6.20 1.97
CA SER A 106 0.36 7.63 1.66
C SER A 106 0.50 7.95 0.17
N ALA A 107 0.87 6.97 -0.66
CA ALA A 107 0.97 7.13 -2.11
C ALA A 107 -0.39 6.98 -2.81
N ALA A 108 -1.33 6.25 -2.21
CA ALA A 108 -2.62 5.91 -2.82
C ALA A 108 -3.48 7.14 -3.23
N PRO A 109 -3.59 8.24 -2.45
CA PRO A 109 -4.38 9.41 -2.85
C PRO A 109 -3.89 10.04 -4.15
N GLY A 110 -2.57 10.10 -4.36
CA GLY A 110 -1.98 10.64 -5.57
C GLY A 110 -2.34 9.80 -6.78
N PHE A 111 -2.11 8.49 -6.67
CA PHE A 111 -2.46 7.51 -7.71
C PHE A 111 -3.94 7.55 -8.08
N LEU A 112 -4.84 7.50 -7.09
CA LEU A 112 -6.28 7.50 -7.32
C LEU A 112 -6.76 8.77 -8.05
N ARG A 113 -6.23 9.95 -7.69
CA ARG A 113 -6.57 11.22 -8.36
C ARG A 113 -6.08 11.23 -9.80
N GLU A 114 -4.86 10.77 -10.03
CA GLU A 114 -4.22 10.73 -11.35
C GLU A 114 -5.06 9.90 -12.32
N ILE A 115 -5.36 8.65 -11.96
CA ILE A 115 -6.11 7.75 -12.84
C ILE A 115 -7.59 8.12 -12.95
N SER A 116 -8.15 8.87 -11.98
CA SER A 116 -9.59 9.17 -11.94
C SER A 116 -10.08 9.86 -13.22
N CYS A 117 -9.25 10.66 -13.87
CA CYS A 117 -9.61 11.39 -15.09
C CYS A 117 -9.68 10.53 -16.35
N HIS A 118 -9.22 9.27 -16.29
CA HIS A 118 -9.29 8.31 -17.39
C HIS A 118 -10.63 7.57 -17.44
N PHE A 119 -11.49 7.76 -16.43
CA PHE A 119 -12.76 7.06 -16.27
C PHE A 119 -13.98 7.99 -16.42
N PRO A 120 -15.19 7.45 -16.69
CA PRO A 120 -16.42 8.23 -16.72
C PRO A 120 -16.66 9.03 -15.43
N GLU A 121 -17.37 10.15 -15.54
CA GLU A 121 -17.52 11.13 -14.44
C GLU A 121 -18.05 10.51 -13.12
N SER A 122 -18.94 9.52 -13.19
CA SER A 122 -19.45 8.81 -12.01
C SER A 122 -18.37 7.97 -11.29
N ALA A 123 -17.57 7.21 -12.05
CA ALA A 123 -16.43 6.45 -11.52
C ALA A 123 -15.32 7.38 -11.00
N LYS A 124 -15.04 8.46 -11.73
CA LYS A 124 -14.10 9.51 -11.33
C LYS A 124 -14.45 10.14 -9.98
N GLN A 125 -15.72 10.45 -9.73
CA GLN A 125 -16.16 11.02 -8.45
C GLN A 125 -15.91 10.06 -7.28
N LEU A 126 -16.16 8.76 -7.48
CA LEU A 126 -15.88 7.74 -6.47
C LEU A 126 -14.38 7.56 -6.21
N LEU A 127 -13.54 7.58 -7.25
CA LEU A 127 -12.07 7.49 -7.09
C LEU A 127 -11.50 8.72 -6.37
N ASN A 128 -12.02 9.92 -6.67
CA ASN A 128 -11.66 11.12 -5.91
C ASN A 128 -12.10 11.04 -4.45
N LYS A 129 -13.28 10.47 -4.18
CA LYS A 129 -13.75 10.25 -2.81
C LYS A 129 -12.89 9.23 -2.06
N ALA A 130 -12.49 8.15 -2.73
CA ALA A 130 -11.54 7.18 -2.18
C ALA A 130 -10.20 7.87 -1.84
N ALA A 131 -9.71 8.75 -2.71
CA ALA A 131 -8.49 9.51 -2.46
C ALA A 131 -8.58 10.43 -1.23
N GLU A 132 -9.73 11.06 -0.99
CA GLU A 132 -9.97 11.86 0.23
C GLU A 132 -9.89 10.99 1.49
N TYR A 133 -10.51 9.81 1.48
CA TYR A 133 -10.45 8.89 2.62
C TYR A 133 -9.04 8.35 2.85
N MET A 134 -8.30 7.98 1.80
CA MET A 134 -6.91 7.55 1.90
C MET A 134 -6.00 8.69 2.40
N GLU A 135 -6.29 9.95 2.07
CA GLU A 135 -5.51 11.08 2.56
C GLU A 135 -5.74 11.31 4.07
N GLU A 136 -6.99 11.21 4.54
CA GLU A 136 -7.26 11.26 5.98
C GLU A 136 -6.65 10.05 6.69
N GLU A 137 -6.77 8.85 6.10
CA GLU A 137 -6.18 7.62 6.61
C GLU A 137 -4.67 7.78 6.81
N ALA A 138 -3.94 8.24 5.79
CA ALA A 138 -2.50 8.39 5.85
C ALA A 138 -2.07 9.41 6.92
N LYS A 139 -2.86 10.47 7.15
CA LYS A 139 -2.63 11.44 8.23
C LYS A 139 -2.79 10.79 9.61
N VAL A 140 -3.84 9.99 9.80
CA VAL A 140 -4.07 9.25 11.04
C VAL A 140 -2.97 8.20 11.22
N PHE A 141 -2.62 7.44 10.18
CA PHE A 141 -1.61 6.40 10.27
C PHE A 141 -0.26 7.01 10.64
N LYS A 142 0.14 8.12 10.01
CA LYS A 142 1.36 8.85 10.38
C LYS A 142 1.39 9.29 11.84
N SER A 143 0.24 9.59 12.44
CA SER A 143 0.15 9.92 13.88
C SER A 143 0.45 8.73 14.80
N CYS A 144 0.45 7.49 14.28
CA CYS A 144 0.90 6.30 15.01
C CYS A 144 2.44 6.23 15.17
N ALA A 145 3.22 7.04 14.45
CA ALA A 145 4.68 6.97 14.44
C ALA A 145 5.35 6.98 15.83
N PRO A 146 4.92 7.82 16.81
CA PRO A 146 5.50 7.82 18.15
C PRO A 146 5.28 6.51 18.92
N TYR A 147 4.30 5.71 18.52
CA TYR A 147 3.91 4.48 19.20
C TYR A 147 4.40 3.22 18.49
N LEU A 148 4.45 3.23 17.15
CA LEU A 148 4.78 2.04 16.36
C LEU A 148 6.12 2.14 15.63
N GLY A 149 6.56 3.34 15.26
CA GLY A 149 7.76 3.54 14.43
C GLY A 149 9.06 3.16 15.15
N TRP A 150 10.15 3.00 14.40
CA TRP A 150 11.45 2.49 14.91
C TRP A 150 11.97 3.16 16.19
N ASN A 151 11.66 4.45 16.37
CA ASN A 151 12.08 5.23 17.54
C ASN A 151 11.15 5.09 18.77
N SER A 152 10.03 4.37 18.64
CA SER A 152 9.14 4.06 19.76
C SER A 152 9.83 3.11 20.75
N PRO A 153 9.68 3.32 22.08
CA PRO A 153 10.21 2.39 23.09
C PRO A 153 9.70 0.96 22.87
N TRP A 154 10.60 0.00 22.95
CA TRP A 154 10.30 -1.44 22.95
C TRP A 154 9.69 -1.89 24.28
N GLY A 155 9.14 -3.11 24.32
CA GLY A 155 8.59 -3.67 25.56
C GLY A 155 7.09 -3.39 25.71
N VAL A 156 6.46 -4.04 26.69
CA VAL A 156 5.06 -3.83 27.07
C VAL A 156 4.87 -2.42 27.65
N ASN A 157 3.89 -1.68 27.12
CA ASN A 157 3.52 -0.36 27.63
C ASN A 157 2.01 -0.10 27.43
N GLU A 158 1.26 -0.10 28.52
CA GLU A 158 -0.21 0.03 28.51
C GLU A 158 -0.69 1.43 28.08
N GLU A 159 0.07 2.49 28.38
CA GLU A 159 -0.30 3.85 27.97
C GLU A 159 -0.17 4.02 26.45
N ARG A 160 0.91 3.47 25.88
CA ARG A 160 1.11 3.40 24.43
C ARG A 160 -0.02 2.61 23.77
N SER A 161 -0.37 1.44 24.32
CA SER A 161 -1.46 0.61 23.84
C SER A 161 -2.80 1.34 23.81
N LYS A 162 -3.18 2.00 24.92
CA LYS A 162 -4.38 2.84 25.00
C LYS A 162 -4.37 4.00 24.00
N SER A 163 -3.20 4.52 23.66
CA SER A 163 -3.07 5.64 22.72
C SER A 163 -3.17 5.20 21.26
N VAL A 164 -2.57 4.06 20.90
CA VAL A 164 -2.45 3.63 19.51
C VAL A 164 -3.64 2.78 19.03
N ALA A 165 -4.26 2.00 19.91
CA ALA A 165 -5.40 1.16 19.55
C ALA A 165 -6.54 1.95 18.83
N PRO A 166 -7.04 3.09 19.34
CA PRO A 166 -8.09 3.84 18.64
C PRO A 166 -7.62 4.47 17.33
N LEU A 167 -6.32 4.74 17.17
CA LEU A 167 -5.76 5.23 15.91
C LEU A 167 -5.78 4.13 14.85
N LEU A 168 -5.37 2.90 15.20
CA LEU A 168 -5.42 1.74 14.30
C LEU A 168 -6.84 1.39 13.88
N GLU A 169 -7.81 1.49 14.79
CA GLU A 169 -9.23 1.34 14.45
C GLU A 169 -9.68 2.39 13.43
N LYS A 170 -9.33 3.67 13.66
CA LYS A 170 -9.66 4.76 12.75
C LYS A 170 -9.00 4.58 11.36
N VAL A 171 -7.76 4.11 11.33
CA VAL A 171 -7.06 3.74 10.09
C VAL A 171 -7.83 2.66 9.34
N ALA A 172 -8.20 1.56 10.01
CA ALA A 172 -8.98 0.47 9.40
C ALA A 172 -10.32 0.97 8.83
N MET A 173 -11.05 1.81 9.57
CA MET A 173 -12.32 2.38 9.14
C MET A 173 -12.18 3.29 7.91
N LEU A 174 -11.14 4.14 7.86
CA LEU A 174 -10.95 5.02 6.71
C LEU A 174 -10.51 4.24 5.46
N TYR A 175 -9.66 3.23 5.65
CA TYR A 175 -9.26 2.34 4.56
C TYR A 175 -10.46 1.56 4.01
N GLU A 176 -11.33 1.03 4.88
CA GLU A 176 -12.61 0.41 4.51
C GLU A 176 -13.46 1.33 3.62
N LYS A 177 -13.69 2.59 4.02
CA LYS A 177 -14.45 3.56 3.22
C LYS A 177 -13.83 3.88 1.87
N ALA A 178 -12.50 3.92 1.79
CA ALA A 178 -11.79 4.11 0.53
C ALA A 178 -12.02 2.91 -0.40
N ILE A 179 -11.90 1.69 0.13
CA ILE A 179 -12.12 0.44 -0.62
C ILE A 179 -13.56 0.32 -1.10
N GLU A 180 -14.55 0.67 -0.28
CA GLU A 180 -15.96 0.71 -0.71
C GLU A 180 -16.19 1.65 -1.90
N CYS A 181 -15.52 2.80 -1.93
CA CYS A 181 -15.58 3.72 -3.06
C CYS A 181 -14.92 3.13 -4.32
N ILE A 182 -13.80 2.43 -4.18
CA ILE A 182 -13.12 1.74 -5.28
C ILE A 182 -13.98 0.61 -5.84
N GLU A 183 -14.60 -0.21 -4.98
CA GLU A 183 -15.54 -1.27 -5.36
C GLU A 183 -16.71 -0.72 -6.16
N GLN A 184 -17.32 0.37 -5.69
CA GLN A 184 -18.41 1.02 -6.39
C GLN A 184 -17.96 1.57 -7.76
N SER A 185 -16.74 2.12 -7.84
CA SER A 185 -16.16 2.59 -9.09
C SER A 185 -15.97 1.45 -10.09
N LEU A 186 -15.38 0.33 -9.65
CA LEU A 186 -15.20 -0.88 -10.48
C LEU A 186 -16.53 -1.42 -10.99
N ASN A 187 -17.58 -1.43 -10.15
CA ASN A 187 -18.92 -1.85 -10.58
C ASN A 187 -19.46 -0.96 -11.72
N LEU A 188 -19.23 0.36 -11.67
CA LEU A 188 -19.64 1.25 -12.76
C LEU A 188 -18.84 1.02 -14.06
N LEU A 189 -17.60 0.56 -13.96
CA LEU A 189 -16.75 0.24 -15.12
C LEU A 189 -17.11 -1.12 -15.75
N ASN A 190 -17.62 -2.06 -14.95
CA ASN A 190 -18.03 -3.39 -15.39
C ASN A 190 -19.48 -3.47 -15.93
N ILE A 191 -20.25 -2.37 -15.87
CA ILE A 191 -21.62 -2.27 -16.42
C ILE A 191 -21.61 -1.85 -17.92
N THR A 192 -20.45 -1.93 -18.60
CA THR A 192 -20.32 -1.63 -20.03
C THR A 192 -20.04 -2.86 -20.88
#